data_AF-A0A382LAW1-F1
#
_entry.id   AF-A0A382LAW1-F1
#
_cell.length_a   1.000
_cell.length_b   1.000
_cell.length_c   1.000
_cell.angle_alpha   90.00
_cell.angle_beta   90.00
_cell.angle_gamma   90.00
#
_symmetry.space_group_name_H-M   'P 1'
#
loop_
_entity.id
_entity.type
_entity.pdbx_description
1 polymer ?
#
loop_
_entity_poly.entity_id
_entity_poly.type
_entity_poly.pdbx_seq_one_letter_code
_entity_poly.pdbx_strand_id
1 'polypeptide(L)'
;MCGRLNIIADPLAQLLMQAVGQRYAVTTKLNVAPTESVPVLRYEDGWSLTEMRWWLVPCWSDGPSTKFSMFNARSETLTKSRAYREPFTSRRCIIPVSGYYEWRSSAGQRQPMYFTPEDGSGFLLAG
;
A
#
# COMPACT_ATOMS: atom_id res chain seq x y z
N MET A 1 -8.10 -1.56 9.47
CA MET A 1 -6.73 -1.58 8.89
C MET A 1 -6.87 -2.38 7.61
N CYS A 2 -6.62 -1.73 6.47
CA CYS A 2 -6.92 -2.32 5.19
C CYS A 2 -6.06 -3.57 5.00
N GLY A 3 -6.72 -4.70 4.77
CA GLY A 3 -6.07 -6.01 4.64
C GLY A 3 -6.01 -6.52 3.21
N ARG A 4 -6.74 -5.89 2.28
CA ARG A 4 -6.71 -6.24 0.86
C ARG A 4 -6.80 -5.00 -0.02
N LEU A 5 -6.01 -4.99 -1.08
CA LEU A 5 -5.94 -3.87 -2.03
C LEU A 5 -6.45 -4.31 -3.41
N ASN A 6 -6.94 -3.32 -4.15
CA ASN A 6 -7.28 -3.42 -5.55
C ASN A 6 -6.39 -2.46 -6.35
N ILE A 7 -5.85 -2.93 -7.46
CA ILE A 7 -4.97 -2.20 -8.36
C ILE A 7 -5.51 -2.41 -9.77
N ILE A 8 -5.95 -1.35 -10.43
CA ILE A 8 -6.42 -1.33 -11.81
C ILE A 8 -5.44 -0.48 -12.60
N ALA A 9 -4.86 -1.05 -13.66
CA ALA A 9 -3.73 -0.47 -14.37
C ALA A 9 -4.00 0.93 -14.94
N ASP A 10 -5.08 1.09 -15.71
CA ASP A 10 -5.33 2.31 -16.48
C ASP A 10 -5.59 3.56 -15.63
N PRO A 11 -6.50 3.53 -14.62
CA PRO A 11 -6.71 4.68 -13.75
C PRO A 11 -5.43 5.08 -12.99
N LEU A 12 -4.67 4.09 -12.51
CA LEU A 12 -3.44 4.36 -11.77
C LEU A 12 -2.32 4.89 -12.65
N ALA A 13 -2.19 4.40 -13.88
CA ALA A 13 -1.22 4.94 -14.82
C ALA A 13 -1.50 6.41 -15.14
N GLN A 14 -2.78 6.80 -15.25
CA GLN A 14 -3.19 8.19 -15.45
C GLN A 14 -2.94 9.04 -14.20
N LEU A 15 -3.32 8.55 -13.02
CA LEU A 15 -3.07 9.22 -11.74
C LEU A 15 -1.58 9.51 -11.53
N LEU A 16 -0.72 8.53 -11.78
CA LEU A 16 0.74 8.69 -11.66
C LEU A 16 1.28 9.70 -12.69
N MET A 17 0.78 9.66 -13.93
CA MET A 17 1.16 10.65 -14.94
C MET A 17 0.79 12.07 -14.52
N GLN A 18 -0.39 12.27 -13.92
CA GLN A 18 -0.82 13.57 -13.41
C GLN A 18 -0.01 14.00 -12.18
N ALA A 19 0.28 13.08 -11.27
CA ALA A 19 0.95 13.39 -10.01
C ALA A 19 2.46 13.68 -10.17
N VAL A 20 3.16 12.94 -11.03
CA VAL A 20 4.63 13.04 -11.17
C VAL A 20 5.13 13.27 -12.59
N GLY A 21 4.23 13.51 -13.55
CA GLY A 21 4.59 13.81 -14.94
C GLY A 21 5.19 12.63 -15.71
N GLN A 22 5.10 11.41 -15.17
CA GLN A 22 5.67 10.21 -15.77
C GLN A 22 4.63 9.09 -15.85
N ARG A 23 4.58 8.41 -16.99
CA ARG A 23 3.72 7.24 -17.17
C ARG A 23 4.49 5.98 -16.77
N TYR A 24 3.90 5.20 -15.88
CA TYR A 24 4.42 3.89 -15.49
C TYR A 24 3.50 2.76 -15.95
N ALA A 25 4.09 1.61 -16.26
CA ALA A 25 3.34 0.38 -16.47
C ALA A 25 2.91 -0.17 -15.11
N VAL A 26 1.61 -0.39 -14.94
CA VAL A 26 1.01 -0.99 -13.74
C VAL A 26 0.30 -2.27 -14.16
N THR A 27 0.41 -3.33 -13.38
CA THR A 27 -0.34 -4.57 -13.62
C THR A 27 -1.60 -4.60 -12.77
N THR A 28 -2.74 -4.88 -13.41
CA THR A 28 -4.01 -5.04 -12.69
C THR A 28 -3.95 -6.24 -11.74
N LYS A 29 -4.29 -6.01 -10.46
CA LYS A 29 -4.37 -7.01 -9.40
C LYS A 29 -5.63 -6.73 -8.55
N LEU A 30 -6.66 -7.56 -8.71
CA LEU A 30 -7.99 -7.27 -8.17
C LEU A 30 -8.16 -7.56 -6.68
N ASN A 31 -7.26 -8.34 -6.09
CA ASN A 31 -7.43 -8.86 -4.73
C ASN A 31 -6.07 -9.13 -4.07
N VAL A 32 -5.24 -8.11 -3.89
CA VAL A 32 -3.88 -8.28 -3.33
C VAL A 32 -3.96 -8.49 -1.81
N ALA A 33 -3.32 -9.55 -1.30
CA ALA A 33 -3.16 -9.84 0.12
C ALA A 33 -1.87 -9.23 0.69
N PRO A 34 -1.75 -9.16 2.03
CA PRO A 34 -0.46 -8.89 2.66
C PRO A 34 0.58 -9.92 2.21
N THR A 35 1.84 -9.50 2.12
CA THR A 35 3.00 -10.28 1.61
C THR A 35 3.08 -10.48 0.09
N GLU A 36 2.04 -10.16 -0.67
CA GLU A 36 2.12 -10.09 -2.13
C GLU A 36 2.81 -8.78 -2.57
N SER A 37 3.30 -8.74 -3.81
CA SER A 37 3.94 -7.55 -4.36
C SER A 37 2.93 -6.51 -4.81
N VAL A 38 3.23 -5.24 -4.55
CA VAL A 38 2.46 -4.06 -4.98
C VAL A 38 3.39 -3.07 -5.70
N PRO A 39 2.87 -2.27 -6.64
CA PRO A 39 3.61 -1.16 -7.22
C PRO A 39 3.85 -0.10 -6.13
N VAL A 40 5.09 0.33 -6.01
CA VAL A 40 5.53 1.33 -5.04
C VAL A 40 6.33 2.40 -5.76
N LEU A 41 5.89 3.64 -5.61
CA LEU A 41 6.54 4.82 -6.14
C LEU A 41 7.52 5.36 -5.09
N ARG A 42 8.79 5.51 -5.47
CA ARG A 42 9.87 6.03 -4.62
C ARG A 42 10.56 7.21 -5.28
N TYR A 43 11.10 8.09 -4.44
CA TYR A 43 11.92 9.22 -4.87
C TYR A 43 13.32 9.11 -4.26
N GLU A 44 14.30 8.84 -5.10
CA GLU A 44 15.72 8.82 -4.73
C GLU A 44 16.45 9.88 -5.58
N ASP A 45 16.89 9.53 -6.79
CA ASP A 45 17.45 10.47 -7.79
C ASP A 45 16.41 10.88 -8.86
N GLY A 46 15.14 10.64 -8.55
CA GLY A 46 14.02 10.75 -9.47
C GLY A 46 12.89 9.79 -9.07
N TRP A 47 11.73 9.97 -9.68
CA TRP A 47 10.59 9.09 -9.46
C TRP A 47 10.79 7.75 -10.14
N SER A 48 10.58 6.66 -9.40
CA SER A 48 10.65 5.30 -9.92
C SER A 48 9.53 4.45 -9.36
N LEU A 49 8.90 3.64 -10.21
CA LEU A 49 7.89 2.65 -9.81
C LEU A 49 8.53 1.27 -9.77
N THR A 50 8.46 0.60 -8.62
CA THR A 50 9.03 -0.73 -8.41
C THR A 50 8.06 -1.63 -7.66
N GLU A 51 8.11 -2.93 -7.94
CA GLU A 51 7.30 -3.92 -7.23
C GLU A 51 7.96 -4.26 -5.89
N MET A 52 7.28 -4.00 -4.78
CA MET A 52 7.75 -4.33 -3.43
C MET A 52 6.74 -5.21 -2.73
N ARG A 53 7.23 -6.06 -1.83
CA ARG A 53 6.37 -6.83 -0.92
C ARG A 53 5.56 -5.88 -0.05
N TRP A 54 4.24 -6.04 -0.01
CA TRP A 54 3.38 -5.34 0.94
C TRP A 54 3.52 -5.96 2.34
N TRP A 55 4.69 -5.75 2.95
CA TRP A 55 5.05 -6.16 4.29
C TRP A 55 6.42 -5.57 4.68
N LEU A 56 6.50 -4.85 5.80
CA LEU A 56 7.81 -4.45 6.32
C LEU A 56 8.49 -5.64 7.02
N VAL A 57 9.68 -6.02 6.56
CA VAL A 57 10.54 -7.01 7.24
C VAL A 57 11.70 -6.24 7.90
N PRO A 58 11.72 -6.11 9.24
CA PRO A 58 12.85 -5.51 9.94
C PRO A 58 14.12 -6.35 9.74
N CYS A 59 15.29 -5.71 9.74
CA CYS A 59 16.57 -6.39 9.53
C CYS A 59 16.89 -7.51 10.56
N TRP A 60 16.27 -7.46 11.74
CA TRP A 60 16.42 -8.45 12.81
C TRP A 60 15.38 -9.57 12.76
N SER A 61 14.50 -9.60 11.76
CA SER A 61 13.43 -10.60 11.61
C SER A 61 13.79 -11.60 10.52
N ASP A 62 13.46 -12.88 10.73
CA ASP A 62 13.67 -13.96 9.74
C ASP A 62 12.68 -13.93 8.56
N GLY A 63 11.79 -12.93 8.51
CA GLY A 63 10.81 -12.76 7.45
C GLY A 63 9.45 -12.25 7.94
N PRO A 64 8.40 -12.31 7.08
CA PRO A 64 7.03 -12.01 7.47
C PRO A 64 6.52 -12.97 8.54
N SER A 65 5.94 -12.43 9.61
CA SER A 65 5.39 -13.20 10.72
C SER A 65 4.01 -12.68 11.12
N THR A 66 3.05 -13.58 11.27
CA THR A 66 1.69 -13.22 11.73
C THR A 66 1.65 -12.75 13.18
N LYS A 67 2.73 -12.94 13.96
CA LYS A 67 2.86 -12.41 15.32
C LYS A 67 2.77 -10.88 15.36
N PHE A 68 3.26 -10.21 14.32
CA PHE A 68 3.19 -8.76 14.17
C PHE A 68 2.81 -8.43 12.73
N SER A 69 1.55 -8.06 12.51
CA SER A 69 1.00 -7.63 11.22
C SER A 69 1.68 -6.36 10.69
N MET A 70 2.82 -6.51 10.01
CA MET A 70 3.68 -5.39 9.58
C MET A 70 3.35 -4.83 8.19
N PHE A 71 2.14 -5.08 7.69
CA PHE A 71 1.62 -4.52 6.44
C PHE A 71 0.92 -3.15 6.62
N ASN A 72 0.68 -2.72 7.87
CA ASN A 72 0.18 -1.39 8.20
C ASN A 72 1.02 -0.77 9.33
N ALA A 73 1.21 0.56 9.29
CA ALA A 73 1.84 1.33 10.35
C ALA A 73 0.85 2.36 10.91
N ARG A 74 0.75 2.47 12.23
CA ARG A 74 -0.09 3.49 12.89
C ARG A 74 0.64 4.83 12.90
N SER A 75 0.03 5.87 12.32
CA SER A 75 0.61 7.21 12.23
C SER A 75 0.95 7.80 13.60
N GLU A 76 0.18 7.46 14.63
CA GLU A 76 0.33 7.95 16.00
C GLU A 76 1.60 7.42 16.69
N THR A 77 2.12 6.28 16.24
CA THR A 77 3.20 5.55 16.95
C THR A 77 4.41 5.21 16.09
N LEU A 78 4.35 5.39 14.77
CA LEU A 78 5.40 4.97 13.86
C LEU A 78 6.76 5.62 14.12
N THR A 79 6.79 6.83 14.70
CA THR A 79 8.03 7.55 15.04
C THR A 79 8.74 6.98 16.27
N LYS A 80 8.02 6.26 17.12
CA LYS A 80 8.55 5.61 18.34
C LYS A 80 8.73 4.11 18.17
N SER A 81 8.19 3.53 17.11
CA SER A 81 8.26 2.10 16.84
C SER A 81 9.68 1.66 16.47
N ARG A 82 10.17 0.59 17.11
CA ARG A 82 11.45 -0.05 16.76
C ARG A 82 11.52 -0.49 15.29
N ALA A 83 10.39 -0.90 14.70
CA ALA A 83 10.34 -1.36 13.32
C ALA A 83 10.21 -0.20 12.31
N TYR A 84 9.39 0.80 12.61
CA TYR A 84 9.01 1.83 11.63
C TYR A 84 9.81 3.14 11.73
N ARG A 85 10.46 3.44 12.86
CA ARG A 85 11.11 4.74 13.08
C ARG A 85 12.13 5.09 12.00
N GLU A 86 13.03 4.16 11.68
CA GLU A 86 14.08 4.41 10.69
C GLU A 86 13.55 4.43 9.24
N PRO A 87 12.73 3.46 8.79
CA PRO A 87 12.09 3.54 7.47
C PRO A 87 11.25 4.80 7.28
N PHE A 88 10.54 5.28 8.31
CA PHE A 88 9.75 6.50 8.21
C PHE A 88 10.60 7.75 7.93
N THR A 89 11.81 7.82 8.51
CA THR A 89 12.71 8.96 8.31
C THR A 89 13.31 8.97 6.90
N SER A 90 13.68 7.81 6.36
CA SER A 90 14.59 7.73 5.20
C SER A 90 14.08 6.92 4.00
N ARG A 91 13.03 6.12 4.15
CA ARG A 91 12.57 5.14 3.14
C ARG A 91 11.07 5.25 2.86
N ARG A 92 10.55 6.48 2.88
CA ARG A 92 9.14 6.74 2.56
C ARG A 92 8.85 6.41 1.11
N CYS A 93 7.65 5.93 0.86
CA CYS A 93 7.19 5.60 -0.46
C CYS A 93 5.70 5.92 -0.61
N ILE A 94 5.20 5.79 -1.84
CA ILE A 94 3.80 5.98 -2.16
C ILE A 94 3.29 4.69 -2.80
N ILE A 95 2.15 4.20 -2.33
CA ILE A 95 1.52 2.99 -2.87
C ILE A 95 0.27 3.43 -3.64
N PRO A 96 0.30 3.49 -4.99
CA PRO A 96 -0.89 3.75 -5.80
C PRO A 96 -1.84 2.56 -5.74
N VAL A 97 -3.11 2.82 -5.42
CA VAL A 97 -4.17 1.80 -5.33
C VAL A 97 -5.48 2.30 -5.94
N SER A 98 -6.23 1.44 -6.58
CA SER A 98 -7.57 1.78 -7.08
C SER A 98 -8.60 1.75 -5.95
N GLY A 99 -8.37 0.93 -4.93
CA GLY A 99 -9.22 0.83 -3.77
C GLY A 99 -8.72 -0.21 -2.78
N TYR A 100 -9.44 -0.39 -1.69
CA TYR A 100 -9.16 -1.41 -0.69
C TYR A 100 -10.45 -2.00 -0.13
N TYR A 101 -10.33 -3.16 0.51
CA TYR A 101 -11.43 -3.81 1.20
C TYR A 101 -11.27 -3.71 2.71
N GLU A 102 -12.39 -3.44 3.38
CA GLU A 102 -12.55 -3.61 4.83
C GLU A 102 -13.77 -4.49 5.12
N TRP A 103 -13.75 -5.15 6.27
CA TRP A 103 -14.84 -6.05 6.66
C TRP A 103 -15.67 -5.39 7.75
N ARG A 104 -16.93 -5.13 7.43
CA ARG A 104 -17.91 -4.68 8.41
C ARG A 104 -18.49 -5.91 9.12
N SER A 105 -18.36 -5.93 10.43
CA SER A 105 -19.04 -6.93 11.26
C SER A 105 -20.44 -6.42 11.61
N SER A 106 -21.48 -7.19 11.28
CA SER A 106 -22.87 -6.89 11.61
C SER A 106 -23.62 -8.18 11.91
N ALA A 107 -24.26 -8.25 13.08
CA ALA A 107 -25.06 -9.41 13.52
C ALA A 107 -24.37 -10.79 13.32
N GLY A 108 -23.07 -10.87 13.63
CA GLY A 108 -22.29 -12.11 13.50
C GLY A 108 -21.82 -12.45 12.07
N GLN A 109 -22.18 -11.64 11.07
CA GLN A 109 -21.72 -11.77 9.69
C GLN A 109 -20.61 -10.77 9.39
N ARG A 110 -19.69 -11.16 8.50
CA ARG A 110 -18.59 -10.30 7.99
C ARG A 110 -18.85 -9.93 6.53
N GLN A 111 -19.33 -8.72 6.30
CA GLN A 111 -19.57 -8.19 4.96
C GLN A 111 -18.32 -7.48 4.44
N PRO A 112 -17.73 -7.89 3.30
CA PRO A 112 -16.70 -7.10 2.64
C PRO A 112 -17.29 -5.80 2.07
N MET A 113 -16.59 -4.70 2.30
CA MET A 113 -16.92 -3.37 1.82
C MET A 113 -15.73 -2.86 0.98
N TYR A 114 -16.00 -2.40 -0.23
CA TYR A 114 -14.98 -1.84 -1.13
C TYR A 114 -14.96 -0.32 -1.04
N PHE A 115 -13.79 0.25 -0.79
CA PHE A 115 -13.57 1.69 -0.68
C PHE A 115 -12.72 2.16 -1.86
N THR A 116 -13.25 3.12 -2.60
CA THR A 116 -12.66 3.69 -3.82
C THR A 116 -13.11 5.16 -3.94
N PRO A 117 -12.35 6.02 -4.62
CA PRO A 117 -12.82 7.34 -5.03
C PRO A 117 -14.07 7.25 -5.90
N GLU A 118 -14.98 8.22 -5.78
CA GLU A 118 -16.23 8.28 -6.56
C GLU A 118 -16.00 8.40 -8.06
N ASP A 119 -14.91 9.06 -8.47
CA ASP A 119 -14.52 9.25 -9.87
C ASP A 119 -13.79 8.05 -10.48
N GLY A 120 -13.48 7.01 -9.69
CA GLY A 120 -12.76 5.82 -10.14
C GLY A 120 -11.27 6.02 -10.45
N SER A 121 -10.69 7.18 -10.14
CA SER A 121 -9.30 7.52 -10.45
C SER A 121 -8.25 6.70 -9.67
N GLY A 122 -8.65 6.11 -8.56
CA GLY A 122 -7.73 5.55 -7.57
C GLY A 122 -7.06 6.65 -6.74
N PHE A 123 -6.19 6.26 -5.83
CA PHE A 123 -5.55 7.21 -4.92
C PHE A 123 -4.21 6.69 -4.41
N LEU A 124 -3.50 7.55 -3.68
CA LEU A 124 -2.14 7.33 -3.21
C LEU A 124 -2.15 7.08 -1.70
N LEU A 125 -1.65 5.93 -1.27
CA LEU A 125 -1.40 5.63 0.14
C LEU A 125 0.03 6.02 0.51
N ALA A 126 0.21 6.55 1.72
CA ALA A 126 1.53 6.75 2.30
C ALA A 126 2.12 5.40 2.76
N GLY A 127 3.39 5.15 2.43
CA GLY A 127 4.14 3.95 2.80
C GLY A 127 5.55 4.24 3.30
#